data_AF-A0A7I7WHB4-F1
#
_entry.id   AF-A0A7I7WHB4-F1
#
_cell.length_a   1.000
_cell.length_b   1.000
_cell.length_c   1.000
_cell.angle_alpha   90.00
_cell.angle_beta   90.00
_cell.angle_gamma   90.00
#
_symmetry.space_group_name_H-M   'P 1'
#
loop_
_entity.id
_entity.type
_entity.pdbx_description
1 polymer ?
#
loop_
_entity_poly.entity_id
_entity_poly.type
_entity_poly.pdbx_seq_one_letter_code
_entity_poly.pdbx_strand_id
1 'polypeptide(L)'
;MKRPHDAATELARVINGSLELTAAGIAILIDVHPTAVQNWMRLHPDAKPHDLPAGWQQSGRRRSNEAQAHTGSLNVTDALAYWADRDLGMDVELDPETGGLWLINETPADGGGPA
;
A
#
# COMPACT_ATOMS: atom_id res chain seq x y z
N MET A 1 15.78 2.65 21.00
CA MET A 1 15.77 2.38 19.55
C MET A 1 14.46 2.95 19.03
N LYS A 2 14.48 4.07 18.29
CA LYS A 2 13.25 4.62 17.68
C LYS A 2 12.87 3.66 16.55
N ARG A 3 11.60 3.26 16.46
CA ARG A 3 11.16 2.44 15.32
C ARG A 3 11.30 3.28 14.06
N PRO A 4 11.81 2.72 12.94
CA PRO A 4 11.96 3.45 11.68
C PRO A 4 10.63 4.01 11.14
N HIS A 5 9.49 3.55 11.66
CA HIS A 5 8.15 3.84 11.14
C HIS A 5 7.35 4.91 11.90
N ASP A 6 7.90 5.63 12.89
CA ASP A 6 7.13 6.63 13.67
C ASP A 6 6.55 7.78 12.80
N ALA A 7 7.02 7.93 11.55
CA ALA A 7 6.47 8.85 10.54
C ALA A 7 6.06 8.16 9.22
N ALA A 8 6.11 6.83 9.14
CA ALA A 8 5.80 6.06 7.93
C ALA A 8 4.29 5.75 7.85
N THR A 9 3.77 5.61 6.64
CA THR A 9 2.35 5.26 6.43
C THR A 9 2.19 3.75 6.31
N GLU A 10 1.43 3.13 7.22
CA GLU A 10 1.13 1.69 7.14
C GLU A 10 0.15 1.42 5.99
N LEU A 11 0.51 0.50 5.10
CA LEU A 11 -0.27 0.09 3.93
C LEU A 11 -1.08 -1.19 4.19
N ALA A 12 -0.50 -2.12 4.95
CA ALA A 12 -1.14 -3.38 5.29
C ALA A 12 -0.57 -3.93 6.61
N ARG A 13 -1.29 -4.85 7.25
CA ARG A 13 -0.82 -5.56 8.43
C ARG A 13 -1.33 -6.99 8.45
N VAL A 14 -0.50 -7.93 8.91
CA VAL A 14 -0.96 -9.28 9.22
C VAL A 14 -1.78 -9.28 10.52
N ILE A 15 -3.08 -9.62 10.42
CA ILE A 15 -3.99 -9.80 11.54
C ILE A 15 -4.52 -11.23 11.48
N ASN A 16 -4.34 -12.01 12.54
CA ASN A 16 -4.77 -13.41 12.61
C ASN A 16 -4.29 -14.28 11.41
N GLY A 17 -3.07 -14.02 10.92
CA GLY A 17 -2.48 -14.74 9.77
C GLY A 17 -3.00 -14.31 8.40
N SER A 18 -3.86 -13.28 8.33
CA SER A 18 -4.35 -12.70 7.07
C SER A 18 -3.78 -11.30 6.88
N LEU A 19 -3.37 -10.97 5.66
CA LEU A 19 -2.90 -9.62 5.32
C LEU A 19 -4.12 -8.70 5.14
N GLU A 20 -4.30 -7.76 6.05
CA GLU A 20 -5.38 -6.78 6.03
C GLU A 20 -4.84 -5.44 5.50
N LEU A 21 -5.52 -4.87 4.50
CA LEU A 21 -5.13 -3.58 3.93
C LEU A 21 -5.65 -2.43 4.79
N THR A 22 -4.81 -1.42 5.01
CA THR A 22 -5.26 -0.15 5.58
C THR A 22 -5.96 0.68 4.50
N ALA A 23 -6.60 1.77 4.91
CA ALA A 23 -7.17 2.72 3.95
C ALA A 23 -6.12 3.32 3.00
N ALA A 24 -4.86 3.46 3.44
CA ALA A 24 -3.76 3.92 2.59
C ALA A 24 -3.36 2.86 1.56
N GLY A 25 -3.26 1.58 1.96
CA GLY A 25 -2.99 0.49 1.02
C GLY A 25 -4.09 0.34 -0.03
N ILE A 26 -5.36 0.40 0.39
CA ILE A 26 -6.50 0.37 -0.54
C ILE A 26 -6.43 1.54 -1.51
N ALA A 27 -6.21 2.76 -1.00
CA ALA A 27 -6.10 3.99 -1.80
C ALA A 27 -5.07 3.88 -2.93
N ILE A 28 -3.88 3.31 -2.66
CA ILE A 28 -2.85 3.06 -3.67
C ILE A 28 -3.33 2.08 -4.75
N LEU A 29 -4.02 1.01 -4.36
CA LEU A 29 -4.47 -0.01 -5.31
C LEU A 29 -5.61 0.47 -6.21
N ILE A 30 -6.48 1.35 -5.72
CA ILE A 30 -7.65 1.84 -6.47
C ILE A 30 -7.47 3.25 -7.02
N ASP A 31 -6.34 3.91 -6.79
CA ASP A 31 -6.03 5.27 -7.26
C ASP A 31 -7.08 6.30 -6.79
N VAL A 32 -7.26 6.35 -5.47
CA VAL A 32 -8.21 7.24 -4.80
C VAL A 32 -7.55 7.86 -3.58
N HIS A 33 -7.91 9.09 -3.24
CA HIS A 33 -7.38 9.76 -2.04
C HIS A 33 -7.70 8.96 -0.75
N PRO A 34 -6.74 8.74 0.17
CA PRO A 34 -6.93 7.94 1.39
C PRO A 34 -8.12 8.38 2.25
N THR A 35 -8.37 9.68 2.36
CA THR A 35 -9.52 10.21 3.12
C THR A 35 -10.87 9.75 2.55
N ALA A 36 -11.00 9.58 1.23
CA ALA A 36 -12.23 9.07 0.63
C ALA A 36 -12.46 7.61 1.01
N VAL A 37 -11.39 6.79 1.00
CA VAL A 37 -11.44 5.39 1.44
C VAL A 37 -11.79 5.29 2.93
N GLN A 38 -11.12 6.08 3.79
CA GLN A 38 -11.41 6.14 5.22
C GLN A 38 -12.87 6.51 5.49
N ASN A 39 -13.39 7.53 4.80
CA ASN A 39 -14.78 7.94 4.94
C ASN A 39 -15.74 6.84 4.50
N TRP A 40 -15.44 6.15 3.40
CA TRP A 40 -16.27 5.04 2.92
C TRP A 40 -16.27 3.88 3.90
N MET A 41 -15.11 3.43 4.39
CA MET A 41 -15.01 2.36 5.40
C MET A 41 -15.76 2.70 6.69
N ARG A 42 -15.71 3.97 7.12
CA ARG A 42 -16.46 4.44 8.29
C ARG A 42 -17.98 4.39 8.09
N LEU A 43 -18.45 4.69 6.89
CA LEU A 43 -19.88 4.64 6.55
C LEU A 43 -20.37 3.21 6.28
N HIS A 44 -19.44 2.30 5.95
CA HIS A 44 -19.71 0.93 5.55
C HIS A 44 -18.79 -0.07 6.27
N PRO A 45 -18.91 -0.21 7.61
CA PRO A 45 -17.96 -0.99 8.42
C PRO A 45 -17.96 -2.49 8.11
N ASP A 46 -19.07 -3.04 7.61
CA ASP A 46 -19.23 -4.46 7.29
C ASP A 46 -19.08 -4.76 5.79
N ALA A 47 -18.71 -3.74 4.99
CA ALA A 47 -18.66 -3.88 3.55
C ALA A 47 -17.46 -4.71 3.10
N LYS A 48 -17.70 -5.49 2.05
CA LYS A 48 -16.73 -6.37 1.42
C LYS A 48 -16.12 -5.70 0.20
N PRO A 49 -15.00 -6.23 -0.34
CA PRO A 49 -14.38 -5.65 -1.53
C PRO A 49 -15.33 -5.47 -2.73
N HIS A 50 -16.35 -6.33 -2.90
CA HIS A 50 -17.34 -6.20 -3.98
C HIS A 50 -18.40 -5.11 -3.75
N ASP A 51 -18.46 -4.55 -2.54
CA ASP A 51 -19.36 -3.45 -2.20
C ASP A 51 -18.73 -2.08 -2.49
N LEU A 52 -17.42 -2.04 -2.83
CA LEU A 52 -16.74 -0.80 -3.20
C LEU A 52 -17.46 -0.10 -4.37
N PRO A 53 -17.41 1.23 -4.47
CA PRO A 53 -17.96 1.94 -5.62
C PRO A 53 -17.47 1.36 -6.95
N ALA A 54 -18.36 1.22 -7.94
CA ALA A 54 -18.03 0.55 -9.21
C ALA A 54 -16.79 1.15 -9.91
N GLY A 55 -16.62 2.48 -9.85
CA GLY A 55 -15.44 3.15 -10.39
C GLY A 55 -14.14 2.76 -9.67
N TRP A 56 -14.21 2.53 -8.35
CA TRP A 56 -13.07 2.08 -7.56
C TRP A 56 -12.72 0.62 -7.86
N GLN A 57 -13.73 -0.24 -8.03
CA GLN A 57 -13.51 -1.63 -8.46
C GLN A 57 -12.85 -1.70 -9.84
N GLN A 58 -13.32 -0.88 -10.79
CA GLN A 58 -12.74 -0.81 -12.13
C GLN A 58 -11.29 -0.32 -12.10
N SER A 59 -11.01 0.72 -11.31
CA SER A 59 -9.65 1.25 -11.13
C SER A 59 -8.73 0.21 -10.51
N GLY A 60 -9.17 -0.43 -9.42
CA GLY A 60 -8.44 -1.52 -8.77
C GLY A 60 -8.11 -2.64 -9.74
N ARG A 61 -9.09 -3.11 -10.53
CA ARG A 61 -8.86 -4.16 -11.52
C ARG A 61 -7.86 -3.74 -12.60
N ARG A 62 -7.95 -2.51 -13.11
CA ARG A 62 -7.00 -1.97 -14.09
C ARG A 62 -5.59 -1.98 -13.51
N ARG A 63 -5.44 -1.47 -12.28
CA ARG A 63 -4.14 -1.32 -11.62
C ARG A 63 -3.52 -2.65 -11.21
N SER A 64 -4.34 -3.62 -10.78
CA SER A 64 -3.86 -4.98 -10.54
C SER A 64 -3.33 -5.63 -11.82
N ASN A 65 -4.03 -5.48 -12.95
CA ASN A 65 -3.56 -6.04 -14.23
C ASN A 65 -2.27 -5.38 -14.71
N GLU A 66 -2.15 -4.05 -14.56
CA GLU A 66 -0.95 -3.31 -14.95
C GLU A 66 0.23 -3.68 -14.05
N ALA A 67 0.05 -3.71 -12.72
CA ALA A 67 1.08 -4.18 -11.80
C ALA A 67 1.50 -5.62 -12.12
N GLN A 68 0.56 -6.52 -12.36
CA GLN A 68 0.86 -7.91 -12.74
C GLN A 68 1.68 -7.99 -14.04
N ALA A 69 1.35 -7.17 -15.04
CA ALA A 69 2.09 -7.13 -16.29
C ALA A 69 3.54 -6.66 -16.13
N HIS A 70 3.81 -5.79 -15.15
CA HIS A 70 5.13 -5.24 -14.87
C HIS A 70 5.95 -6.09 -13.89
N THR A 71 5.32 -6.63 -12.86
CA THR A 71 6.01 -7.39 -11.80
C THR A 71 6.03 -8.89 -12.08
N GLY A 72 5.14 -9.40 -12.93
CA GLY A 72 4.91 -10.83 -13.11
C GLY A 72 4.23 -11.50 -11.92
N SER A 73 3.80 -10.74 -10.91
CA SER A 73 3.26 -11.25 -9.65
C SER A 73 1.77 -10.98 -9.48
N LEU A 74 1.09 -11.90 -8.79
CA LEU A 74 -0.30 -11.75 -8.35
C LEU A 74 -0.41 -11.32 -6.88
N ASN A 75 0.73 -11.15 -6.19
CA ASN A 75 0.74 -10.77 -4.79
C ASN A 75 0.40 -9.29 -4.62
N VAL A 76 -0.50 -9.00 -3.68
CA VAL A 76 -0.92 -7.63 -3.39
C VAL A 76 0.22 -6.76 -2.88
N THR A 77 1.21 -7.34 -2.18
CA THR A 77 2.40 -6.64 -1.70
C THR A 77 3.25 -6.12 -2.85
N ASP A 78 3.38 -6.92 -3.92
CA ASP A 78 4.17 -6.54 -5.10
C ASP A 78 3.44 -5.47 -5.92
N ALA A 79 2.11 -5.52 -5.96
CA ALA A 79 1.30 -4.45 -6.54
C ALA A 79 1.41 -3.14 -5.74
N LEU A 80 1.41 -3.21 -4.41
CA LEU A 80 1.60 -2.05 -3.54
C LEU A 80 2.99 -1.44 -3.73
N ALA A 81 4.05 -2.25 -3.76
CA ALA A 81 5.41 -1.78 -3.99
C ALA A 81 5.55 -1.10 -5.36
N TYR A 82 5.03 -1.75 -6.43
CA TYR A 82 5.05 -1.18 -7.78
C TYR A 82 4.37 0.20 -7.85
N TRP A 83 3.20 0.34 -7.23
CA TRP A 83 2.45 1.59 -7.28
C TRP A 83 2.97 2.66 -6.30
N ALA A 84 3.55 2.26 -5.18
CA ALA A 84 4.25 3.18 -4.28
C ALA A 84 5.44 3.84 -4.99
N ASP A 85 6.26 3.06 -5.67
CA ASP A 85 7.38 3.58 -6.47
C ASP A 85 6.87 4.50 -7.59
N ARG A 86 5.93 3.97 -8.41
CA ARG A 86 5.48 4.66 -9.62
C ARG A 86 4.70 5.96 -9.38
N ASP A 87 3.84 6.00 -8.36
CA ASP A 87 2.96 7.16 -8.13
C ASP A 87 3.51 8.12 -7.07
N LEU A 88 4.27 7.61 -6.10
CA LEU A 88 4.73 8.38 -4.95
C LEU A 88 6.25 8.55 -4.90
N GLY A 89 7.02 7.79 -5.70
CA GLY A 89 8.49 7.76 -5.59
C GLY A 89 8.94 7.24 -4.21
N MET A 90 8.18 6.30 -3.64
CA MET A 90 8.40 5.76 -2.31
C MET A 90 8.51 4.24 -2.36
N ASP A 91 9.28 3.71 -1.42
CA ASP A 91 9.46 2.27 -1.26
C ASP A 91 8.50 1.69 -0.23
N VAL A 92 8.44 0.36 -0.22
CA VAL A 92 7.65 -0.40 0.74
C VAL A 92 8.54 -1.36 1.52
N GLU A 93 8.47 -1.28 2.85
CA GLU A 93 9.22 -2.14 3.77
C GLU A 93 8.27 -3.05 4.55
N LEU A 94 8.61 -4.35 4.62
CA LEU A 94 7.95 -5.29 5.51
C LEU A 94 8.67 -5.27 6.86
N ASP A 95 7.96 -4.89 7.92
CA ASP A 95 8.43 -5.02 9.29
C ASP A 95 8.14 -6.44 9.80
N PRO A 96 9.15 -7.29 9.99
CA PRO A 96 8.96 -8.67 10.44
C PRO A 96 8.51 -8.77 11.90
N GLU A 97 8.73 -7.75 12.73
CA GLU A 97 8.33 -7.75 14.14
C GLU A 97 6.83 -7.50 14.28
N THR A 98 6.27 -6.63 13.44
CA THR A 98 4.84 -6.26 13.48
C THR A 98 4.00 -6.97 12.43
N GLY A 99 4.63 -7.57 11.41
CA GLY A 99 3.94 -8.04 10.21
C GLY A 99 3.29 -6.91 9.42
N GLY A 100 3.73 -5.67 9.64
CA GLY A 100 3.24 -4.47 8.99
C GLY A 100 4.00 -4.19 7.69
N LEU A 101 3.29 -3.72 6.69
CA LEU A 101 3.84 -3.25 5.43
C LEU A 101 3.77 -1.73 5.42
N TRP A 102 4.91 -1.05 5.32
CA TRP A 102 5.03 0.38 5.53
C TRP A 102 5.57 1.09 4.30
N LEU A 103 4.98 2.24 3.99
CA LEU A 103 5.49 3.15 2.97
C LEU A 103 6.63 3.98 3.57
N ILE A 104 7.81 3.91 2.95
CA ILE A 104 9.03 4.59 3.38
C ILE A 104 9.56 5.48 2.26
N ASN A 105 10.08 6.66 2.61
CA ASN A 105 10.86 7.43 1.64
C ASN A 105 12.17 6.69 1.44
N GLU A 106 12.57 6.46 0.19
CA GLU A 106 14.00 6.31 -0.08
C GLU A 106 14.66 7.59 0.43
N THR A 107 15.32 7.52 1.58
CA THR A 107 16.37 8.47 1.86
C THR A 107 17.44 8.11 0.83
N PRO A 108 17.83 8.98 -0.13
CA PRO A 108 18.98 8.67 -0.95
C PRO A 108 20.10 8.35 0.03
N ALA A 109 20.59 7.11 0.00
CA ALA A 109 21.74 6.72 0.77
C ALA A 109 22.81 7.75 0.40
N ASP A 110 23.12 8.65 1.33
CA ASP A 110 24.05 9.75 1.10
C ASP A 110 25.23 9.18 0.33
N GLY A 111 25.42 9.69 -0.88
CA GLY A 111 26.55 9.39 -1.75
C GLY A 111 27.85 9.94 -1.16
N GLY A 112 28.10 9.68 0.12
CA GLY A 112 29.39 9.80 0.79
C GLY A 112 30.31 8.68 0.35
N GLY A 113 30.59 8.63 -0.96
CA GLY A 113 31.81 8.02 -1.45
C GLY A 113 33.00 8.82 -0.91
N PRO A 114 34.07 8.16 -0.46
CA PRO A 114 35.19 8.85 0.15
C PRO A 114 35.96 9.67 -0.89
N ALA A 115 36.26 10.92 -0.56
CA ALA A 115 37.35 11.69 -1.14
C ALA A 115 38.06 12.46 -0.03
#